data_AF-A0A7J7ZDP7-F1
#
_entry.id   AF-A0A7J7ZDP7-F1
#
_cell.length_a   1.000
_cell.length_b   1.000
_cell.length_c   1.000
_cell.angle_alpha   90.00
_cell.angle_beta   90.00
_cell.angle_gamma   90.00
#
_symmetry.space_group_name_H-M   'P 1'
#
loop_
_entity.id
_entity.type
_entity.pdbx_description
1 polymer ?
#
loop_
_entity_poly.entity_id
_entity_poly.type
_entity_poly.pdbx_seq_one_letter_code
_entity_poly.pdbx_strand_id
1 'polypeptide(L)'
;MGRCCFYAAGTLSLLLLVTSVTLLVARVFQKAVDQTIEKNIVLRNGSETFDSWKQPPLPVYTQFYFFNVTNPEEILRGEIPRLEEVGPYTYREIRNKGDIQFGDNGTTISAVSNKAYVFVRNQSVGDSKIDLIRTVNIPAVTAMEWTQQRFLREIIEALLKTYQQKVFVTHTVDHLLWGYKDEILSLIHTFKPEISPYFGLYYGVT
;
A
#
# COMPACT_ATOMS: atom_id res chain seq x y z
N MET A 1 35.62 -68.42 5.65
CA MET A 1 35.37 -67.01 6.05
C MET A 1 35.69 -65.97 4.98
N GLY A 2 36.73 -66.12 4.13
CA GLY A 2 37.11 -65.08 3.15
C GLY A 2 36.07 -64.73 2.06
N ARG A 3 35.34 -65.71 1.50
CA ARG A 3 34.42 -65.48 0.37
C ARG A 3 33.24 -64.55 0.69
N CYS A 4 32.71 -64.59 1.92
CA CYS A 4 31.60 -63.73 2.34
C CYS A 4 32.03 -62.25 2.46
N CYS A 5 33.26 -62.02 2.94
CA CYS A 5 33.84 -60.68 3.03
C CYS A 5 34.06 -60.04 1.64
N PHE A 6 34.42 -60.83 0.63
CA PHE A 6 34.57 -60.32 -0.74
C PHE A 6 33.24 -59.90 -1.37
N TYR A 7 32.16 -60.67 -1.17
CA TYR A 7 30.83 -60.27 -1.65
C TYR A 7 30.28 -59.07 -0.89
N ALA A 8 30.44 -59.03 0.43
CA ALA A 8 30.05 -57.88 1.25
C ALA A 8 30.80 -56.60 0.82
N ALA A 9 32.12 -56.68 0.62
CA ALA A 9 32.92 -55.57 0.13
C ALA A 9 32.47 -55.12 -1.28
N GLY A 10 32.22 -56.06 -2.20
CA GLY A 10 31.73 -55.74 -3.54
C GLY A 10 30.38 -55.04 -3.54
N THR A 11 29.43 -55.50 -2.70
CA THR A 11 28.11 -54.87 -2.56
C THR A 11 28.21 -53.47 -1.94
N LEU A 12 29.06 -53.29 -0.93
CA LEU A 12 29.30 -51.99 -0.31
C LEU A 12 29.94 -51.00 -1.30
N SER A 13 30.91 -51.46 -2.10
CA SER A 13 31.53 -50.64 -3.14
C SER A 13 30.51 -50.22 -4.21
N LEU A 14 29.60 -51.12 -4.62
CA LEU A 14 28.54 -50.78 -5.57
C LEU A 14 27.56 -49.74 -4.99
N LEU A 15 27.15 -49.91 -3.73
CA LEU A 15 26.28 -48.95 -3.04
C LEU A 15 26.95 -47.57 -2.92
N LEU A 16 28.23 -47.53 -2.53
CA LEU A 16 28.98 -46.28 -2.46
C LEU A 16 29.11 -45.60 -3.84
N LEU A 17 29.33 -46.38 -4.90
CA LEU A 17 29.39 -45.84 -6.26
C LEU A 17 28.04 -45.25 -6.69
N VAL A 18 26.93 -45.97 -6.45
CA VAL A 18 25.58 -45.48 -6.76
C VAL A 18 25.28 -44.20 -5.98
N THR A 19 25.55 -44.19 -4.67
CA THR A 19 25.32 -42.98 -3.85
C THR A 19 26.15 -41.79 -4.32
N SER A 20 27.42 -42.02 -4.69
CA SER A 20 28.30 -40.97 -5.24
C SER A 20 27.77 -40.39 -6.55
N VAL A 21 27.35 -41.24 -7.49
CA VAL A 21 26.74 -40.81 -8.76
C VAL A 21 25.44 -40.05 -8.50
N THR A 22 24.57 -40.53 -7.61
CA THR A 22 23.33 -39.82 -7.29
C THR A 22 23.57 -38.46 -6.66
N LEU A 23 24.56 -38.32 -5.77
CA LEU A 23 24.92 -37.03 -5.18
C LEU A 23 25.51 -36.06 -6.21
N LEU A 24 26.30 -36.57 -7.17
CA LEU A 24 26.87 -35.76 -8.24
C LEU A 24 25.78 -35.25 -9.18
N VAL A 25 24.86 -36.12 -9.61
CA VAL A 25 23.70 -35.74 -10.43
C VAL A 25 22.83 -34.72 -9.70
N ALA A 26 22.56 -34.93 -8.40
CA ALA A 26 21.80 -33.98 -7.60
C ALA A 26 22.48 -32.60 -7.55
N ARG A 27 23.80 -32.54 -7.35
CA ARG A 27 24.54 -31.26 -7.35
C ARG A 27 24.52 -30.55 -8.70
N VAL A 28 24.69 -31.29 -9.80
CA VAL A 28 24.64 -30.72 -11.15
C VAL A 28 23.25 -30.20 -11.46
N PHE A 29 22.21 -30.95 -11.08
CA PHE A 29 20.82 -30.54 -11.24
C PHE A 29 20.51 -29.28 -10.43
N GLN A 30 20.90 -29.22 -9.14
CA GLN A 30 20.73 -28.02 -8.31
C GLN A 30 21.40 -26.81 -8.96
N LYS A 31 22.66 -26.94 -9.39
CA LYS A 31 23.38 -25.85 -10.06
C LYS A 31 22.71 -25.41 -11.36
N ALA A 32 22.18 -26.33 -12.15
CA ALA A 32 21.46 -26.01 -13.38
C ALA A 32 20.14 -25.27 -13.11
N VAL A 33 19.42 -25.68 -12.06
CA VAL A 33 18.20 -25.00 -11.59
C VAL A 33 18.54 -23.59 -11.09
N ASP A 34 19.53 -23.45 -10.20
CA ASP A 34 19.95 -22.15 -9.66
C ASP A 34 20.35 -21.19 -10.78
N GLN A 35 21.15 -21.64 -11.75
CA GLN A 35 21.54 -20.83 -12.91
C GLN A 35 20.35 -20.44 -13.80
N THR A 36 19.32 -21.27 -13.88
CA THR A 36 18.10 -20.98 -14.66
C THR A 36 17.23 -19.96 -13.93
N ILE A 37 17.09 -20.11 -12.61
CA ILE A 37 16.39 -19.18 -11.72
C ILE A 37 17.06 -17.81 -11.77
N GLU A 38 18.39 -17.75 -11.57
CA GLU A 38 19.16 -16.51 -11.64
C GLU A 38 19.04 -15.82 -13.00
N LYS A 39 18.92 -16.56 -14.10
CA LYS A 39 18.74 -15.94 -15.43
C LYS A 39 17.32 -15.42 -15.67
N ASN A 40 16.31 -16.09 -15.13
CA ASN A 40 14.91 -15.82 -15.46
C ASN A 40 14.22 -14.87 -14.47
N ILE A 41 14.67 -14.79 -13.21
CA ILE A 41 14.08 -13.93 -12.18
C ILE A 41 14.69 -12.52 -12.18
N VAL A 42 15.77 -12.30 -12.92
CA VAL A 42 16.40 -10.98 -13.02
C VAL A 42 15.53 -10.01 -13.84
N LEU A 43 15.40 -8.80 -13.31
CA LEU A 43 14.78 -7.66 -13.98
C LEU A 43 15.71 -7.20 -15.11
N ARG A 44 15.52 -7.79 -16.29
CA ARG A 44 16.27 -7.48 -17.50
C ARG A 44 15.30 -7.18 -18.61
N ASN A 45 15.62 -6.18 -19.43
CA ASN A 45 14.80 -5.86 -20.60
C ASN A 45 14.62 -7.09 -21.51
N GLY A 46 13.37 -7.42 -21.82
CA GLY A 46 12.96 -8.60 -22.59
C GLY A 46 12.73 -9.88 -21.78
N SER A 47 12.88 -9.88 -20.45
CA SER A 47 12.44 -11.00 -19.60
C SER A 47 10.97 -10.89 -19.23
N GLU A 48 10.26 -12.01 -19.15
CA GLU A 48 8.86 -12.06 -18.72
C GLU A 48 8.67 -11.50 -17.30
N THR A 49 9.66 -11.72 -16.43
CA THR A 49 9.70 -11.18 -15.07
C THR A 49 9.76 -9.65 -15.09
N PHE A 50 10.54 -9.05 -16.00
CA PHE A 50 10.58 -7.60 -16.16
C PHE A 50 9.26 -7.03 -16.67
N ASP A 51 8.64 -7.68 -17.65
CA ASP A 51 7.34 -7.25 -18.20
C ASP A 51 6.23 -7.35 -17.13
N SER A 52 6.20 -8.45 -16.37
CA SER A 52 5.27 -8.63 -15.25
C SER A 52 5.51 -7.65 -14.11
N TRP A 53 6.78 -7.31 -13.82
CA TRP A 53 7.12 -6.30 -12.82
C TRP A 53 6.74 -4.88 -13.28
N LYS A 54 6.95 -4.58 -14.57
CA LYS A 54 6.61 -3.30 -15.20
C LYS A 54 5.10 -3.08 -15.26
N GLN A 55 4.36 -4.11 -15.65
CA GLN A 55 2.91 -4.12 -15.75
C GLN A 55 2.36 -5.43 -15.18
N PRO A 56 2.01 -5.45 -13.88
CA PRO A 56 1.45 -6.65 -13.25
C PRO A 56 0.20 -7.16 -13.98
N PRO A 57 0.17 -8.43 -14.40
CA PRO A 57 -0.94 -8.97 -15.18
C PRO A 57 -2.19 -9.24 -14.33
N LEU A 58 -2.01 -9.43 -13.02
CA LEU A 58 -3.11 -9.74 -12.10
C LEU A 58 -3.77 -8.46 -11.60
N PRO A 59 -5.11 -8.34 -11.70
CA PRO A 59 -5.82 -7.19 -11.16
C PRO A 59 -5.74 -7.21 -9.63
N VAL A 60 -5.32 -6.08 -9.06
CA VAL A 60 -5.29 -5.86 -7.61
C VAL A 60 -6.50 -5.01 -7.23
N TYR A 61 -7.12 -5.31 -6.10
CA TYR A 61 -8.24 -4.56 -5.56
C TYR A 61 -7.89 -4.05 -4.17
N THR A 62 -8.30 -2.82 -3.87
CA THR A 62 -8.31 -2.28 -2.51
C THR A 62 -9.75 -2.03 -2.09
N GLN A 63 -10.08 -2.46 -0.88
CA GLN A 63 -11.39 -2.29 -0.28
C GLN A 63 -11.26 -1.38 0.92
N PHE A 64 -12.02 -0.29 0.91
CA PHE A 64 -12.06 0.64 2.04
C PHE A 64 -13.25 0.35 2.93
N TYR A 65 -13.00 0.35 4.24
CA TYR A 65 -13.99 0.24 5.30
C TYR A 65 -13.86 1.47 6.20
N PHE A 66 -14.98 2.10 6.52
CA PHE A 66 -15.03 3.29 7.34
C PHE A 66 -15.74 3.01 8.65
N PHE A 67 -15.35 3.73 9.71
CA PHE A 67 -16.08 3.74 10.96
C PHE A 67 -16.94 5.00 11.03
N ASN A 68 -18.25 4.83 10.87
CA ASN A 68 -19.23 5.90 10.97
C ASN A 68 -19.56 6.17 12.45
N VAL A 69 -19.40 7.42 12.89
CA VAL A 69 -19.67 7.83 14.29
C VAL A 69 -21.17 8.00 14.51
N THR A 70 -21.74 7.30 15.49
CA THR A 70 -23.19 7.34 15.77
C THR A 70 -23.58 8.34 16.86
N ASN A 71 -22.69 8.62 17.82
CA ASN A 71 -22.95 9.44 19.02
C ASN A 71 -21.96 10.63 19.18
N PRO A 72 -21.83 11.54 18.19
CA PRO A 72 -20.83 12.60 18.22
C PRO A 72 -20.97 13.55 19.42
N GLU A 73 -22.20 13.91 19.82
CA GLU A 73 -22.45 14.84 20.92
C GLU A 73 -22.11 14.24 22.29
N GLU A 74 -22.38 12.95 22.47
CA GLU A 74 -21.99 12.15 23.64
C GLU A 74 -20.47 12.11 23.79
N ILE A 75 -19.75 11.90 22.68
CA ILE A 75 -18.29 11.87 22.67
C ILE A 75 -17.73 13.23 23.11
N LEU A 76 -18.32 14.34 22.67
CA LEU A 76 -17.92 15.69 23.10
C LEU A 76 -18.13 15.93 24.59
N ARG A 77 -19.05 15.19 25.23
CA ARG A 77 -19.25 15.20 26.70
C ARG A 77 -18.34 14.23 27.45
N GLY A 78 -17.47 13.48 26.75
CA GLY A 78 -16.55 12.51 27.32
C GLY A 78 -17.10 11.09 27.46
N GLU A 79 -18.26 10.79 26.85
CA GLU A 79 -18.78 9.42 26.80
C GLU A 79 -18.00 8.54 25.79
N ILE A 80 -18.18 7.22 25.88
CA ILE A 80 -17.49 6.26 25.02
C ILE A 80 -18.00 6.36 23.57
N PRO A 81 -17.10 6.45 22.56
CA PRO A 81 -17.49 6.45 21.15
C PRO A 81 -18.19 5.15 20.71
N ARG A 82 -19.27 5.31 19.94
CA ARG A 82 -20.02 4.23 19.28
C ARG A 82 -19.88 4.37 17.78
N LEU A 83 -19.28 3.34 17.16
CA LEU A 83 -18.93 3.32 15.75
C LEU A 83 -19.68 2.19 15.03
N GLU A 84 -20.04 2.43 13.78
CA GLU A 84 -20.61 1.43 12.88
C GLU A 84 -19.67 1.28 11.66
N GLU A 85 -19.27 0.05 11.35
CA GLU A 85 -18.45 -0.21 10.17
C GLU A 85 -19.28 -0.12 8.89
N VAL A 86 -18.79 0.61 7.89
CA VAL A 86 -19.44 0.81 6.59
C VAL A 86 -18.44 0.44 5.49
N GLY A 87 -18.76 -0.60 4.72
CA GLY A 87 -17.95 -1.07 3.60
C GLY A 87 -18.40 -2.43 3.07
N PRO A 88 -17.69 -2.98 2.06
CA PRO A 88 -16.54 -2.39 1.39
C PRO A 88 -16.90 -1.34 0.33
N TYR A 89 -16.01 -0.37 0.12
CA TYR A 89 -15.93 0.40 -1.12
C TYR A 89 -14.72 -0.09 -1.92
N THR A 90 -14.98 -0.83 -2.99
CA THR A 90 -13.97 -1.58 -3.74
C THR A 90 -13.47 -0.76 -4.93
N TYR A 91 -12.14 -0.65 -5.05
CA TYR A 91 -11.45 -0.03 -6.17
C TYR A 91 -10.46 -1.00 -6.78
N ARG A 92 -10.51 -1.16 -8.11
CA ARG A 92 -9.48 -1.85 -8.88
C ARG A 92 -8.29 -0.94 -9.07
N GLU A 93 -7.11 -1.44 -8.76
CA GLU A 93 -5.87 -0.70 -8.91
C GLU A 93 -5.26 -0.93 -10.28
N ILE A 94 -4.89 0.17 -10.94
CA ILE A 94 -4.04 0.14 -12.13
C ILE A 94 -2.63 0.48 -11.64
N ARG A 95 -1.71 -0.48 -11.80
CA ARG A 95 -0.31 -0.34 -11.37
C ARG A 95 0.60 -0.45 -12.58
N ASN A 96 1.51 0.49 -12.75
CA ASN A 96 2.53 0.45 -13.79
C ASN A 96 3.82 1.14 -13.32
N LYS A 97 4.96 0.66 -13.82
CA LYS A 97 6.27 1.29 -13.61
C LYS A 97 6.56 2.23 -14.78
N GLY A 98 6.71 3.52 -14.49
CA GLY A 98 7.16 4.57 -15.41
C GLY A 98 8.63 4.92 -15.20
N ASP A 99 9.21 5.71 -16.12
CA ASP A 99 10.56 6.27 -16.03
C ASP A 99 11.64 5.28 -15.63
N ILE A 100 11.60 4.09 -16.24
CA ILE A 100 12.50 2.98 -15.90
C ILE A 100 13.90 3.27 -16.46
N GLN A 101 14.91 3.27 -15.59
CA GLN A 101 16.32 3.40 -15.98
C GLN A 101 17.15 2.29 -15.34
N PHE A 102 18.05 1.70 -16.14
CA PHE A 102 19.01 0.71 -15.66
C PHE A 102 20.32 1.41 -15.31
N GLY A 103 20.80 1.22 -14.09
CA GLY A 103 22.07 1.72 -13.59
C GLY A 103 23.11 0.62 -13.44
N ASP A 104 24.36 1.02 -13.21
CA ASP A 104 25.46 0.14 -12.80
C ASP A 104 25.59 -1.14 -13.64
N ASN A 105 25.63 -0.98 -14.96
CA ASN A 105 25.69 -2.08 -15.94
C ASN A 105 24.57 -3.13 -15.79
N GLY A 106 23.38 -2.71 -15.33
CA GLY A 106 22.21 -3.58 -15.18
C GLY A 106 22.08 -4.24 -13.82
N THR A 107 22.88 -3.85 -12.82
CA THR A 107 22.73 -4.32 -11.43
C THR A 107 21.70 -3.54 -10.64
N THR A 108 21.44 -2.28 -11.02
CA THR A 108 20.43 -1.43 -10.38
C THR A 108 19.35 -1.01 -11.37
N ILE A 109 18.14 -0.80 -10.86
CA ILE A 109 17.00 -0.32 -11.64
C ILE A 109 16.26 0.76 -10.84
N SER A 110 16.01 1.90 -11.46
CA SER A 110 15.17 2.96 -10.92
C SER A 110 13.87 3.05 -11.72
N ALA A 111 12.76 3.34 -11.05
CA ALA A 111 11.46 3.47 -11.68
C ALA A 111 10.48 4.25 -10.78
N VAL A 112 9.53 4.93 -11.41
CA VAL A 112 8.39 5.56 -10.74
C VAL A 112 7.24 4.55 -10.72
N SER A 113 6.64 4.32 -9.54
CA SER A 113 5.47 3.44 -9.43
C SER A 113 4.20 4.27 -9.52
N ASN A 114 3.55 4.22 -10.69
CA ASN A 114 2.26 4.84 -10.91
C ASN A 114 1.16 3.92 -10.39
N LYS A 115 0.19 4.52 -9.70
CA LYS A 115 -0.97 3.84 -9.15
C LYS A 115 -2.20 4.70 -9.46
N ALA A 116 -3.26 4.08 -9.95
CA ALA A 116 -4.56 4.71 -10.09
C ALA A 116 -5.65 3.78 -9.56
N TYR A 117 -6.79 4.33 -9.16
CA TYR A 117 -7.90 3.59 -8.58
C TYR A 117 -9.16 3.77 -9.43
N VAL A 118 -9.78 2.66 -9.80
CA VAL A 118 -11.03 2.64 -10.57
C VAL A 118 -12.11 2.03 -9.71
N PHE A 119 -13.14 2.80 -9.39
CA PHE A 119 -14.24 2.34 -8.54
C PHE A 119 -15.02 1.17 -9.17
N VAL A 120 -15.36 0.17 -8.35
CA VAL A 120 -16.04 -1.06 -8.76
C VAL A 120 -17.37 -1.17 -8.02
N ARG A 121 -18.42 -0.57 -8.58
CA ARG A 121 -19.73 -0.44 -7.92
C ARG A 121 -20.36 -1.79 -7.56
N ASN A 122 -20.24 -2.80 -8.42
CA ASN A 122 -20.83 -4.13 -8.21
C ASN A 122 -20.16 -4.95 -7.09
N GLN A 123 -18.96 -4.56 -6.65
CA GLN A 123 -18.26 -5.16 -5.51
C GLN A 123 -18.24 -4.23 -4.30
N SER A 124 -19.08 -3.20 -4.30
CA SER A 124 -19.14 -2.20 -3.22
C SER A 124 -20.52 -2.20 -2.57
N VAL A 125 -20.58 -1.86 -1.29
CA VAL A 125 -21.84 -1.76 -0.52
C VAL A 125 -22.77 -0.69 -1.10
N GLY A 126 -22.21 0.44 -1.54
CA GLY A 126 -22.97 1.56 -2.09
C GLY A 126 -22.18 2.38 -3.10
N ASP A 127 -22.57 3.63 -3.32
CA ASP A 127 -21.89 4.57 -4.22
C ASP A 127 -21.05 5.54 -3.40
N SER A 128 -19.73 5.52 -3.62
CA SER A 128 -18.80 6.35 -2.85
C SER A 128 -19.06 7.84 -2.96
N LYS A 129 -19.68 8.31 -4.05
CA LYS A 129 -20.00 9.72 -4.28
C LYS A 129 -21.26 10.18 -3.57
N ILE A 130 -22.07 9.25 -3.07
CA ILE A 130 -23.36 9.53 -2.44
C ILE A 130 -23.32 9.19 -0.95
N ASP A 131 -22.72 8.06 -0.60
CA ASP A 131 -22.74 7.55 0.76
C ASP A 131 -21.94 8.43 1.71
N LEU A 132 -22.57 8.80 2.83
CA LEU A 132 -22.04 9.73 3.82
C LEU A 132 -21.41 8.99 4.99
N ILE A 133 -20.24 9.45 5.41
CA ILE A 133 -19.55 9.00 6.60
C ILE A 133 -19.34 10.20 7.52
N ARG A 134 -19.79 10.06 8.76
CA ARG A 134 -19.50 11.01 9.84
C ARG A 134 -18.28 10.55 10.61
N THR A 135 -17.23 11.36 10.61
CA THR A 135 -15.96 11.06 11.28
C THR A 135 -15.31 12.33 11.83
N VAL A 136 -14.15 12.19 12.46
CA VAL A 136 -13.37 13.30 12.99
C VAL A 136 -12.97 14.26 11.87
N ASN A 137 -13.05 15.55 12.13
CA ASN A 137 -12.55 16.61 11.26
C ASN A 137 -11.01 16.63 11.30
N ILE A 138 -10.39 15.75 10.50
CA ILE A 138 -8.94 15.60 10.46
C ILE A 138 -8.25 16.94 10.13
N PRO A 139 -8.67 17.73 9.13
CA PRO A 139 -8.11 19.06 8.89
C PRO A 139 -8.07 19.97 10.11
N ALA A 140 -9.20 20.08 10.83
CA ALA A 140 -9.27 20.92 12.03
C ALA A 140 -8.37 20.39 13.15
N VAL A 141 -8.32 19.07 13.37
CA VAL A 141 -7.44 18.45 14.38
C VAL A 141 -5.97 18.65 14.03
N THR A 142 -5.59 18.51 12.74
CA THR A 142 -4.23 18.79 12.28
C THR A 142 -3.87 20.26 12.44
N ALA A 143 -4.78 21.18 12.14
CA ALA A 143 -4.57 22.60 12.38
C ALA A 143 -4.39 22.89 13.88
N MET A 144 -5.19 22.29 14.76
CA MET A 144 -5.02 22.38 16.21
C MET A 144 -3.63 21.92 16.65
N GLU A 145 -3.10 20.83 16.08
CA GLU A 145 -1.74 20.36 16.38
C GLU A 145 -0.67 21.38 15.94
N TRP A 146 -0.86 22.05 14.80
CA TRP A 146 0.06 23.10 14.35
C TRP A 146 0.08 24.34 15.24
N THR A 147 -0.89 24.53 16.15
CA THR A 147 -0.84 25.60 17.15
C THR A 147 0.33 25.47 18.12
N GLN A 148 0.93 24.28 18.25
CA GLN A 148 2.16 24.08 19.01
C GLN A 148 3.33 24.91 18.43
N GLN A 149 3.25 25.28 17.14
CA GLN A 149 4.19 26.21 16.52
C GLN A 149 3.76 27.65 16.81
N ARG A 150 4.61 28.37 17.57
CA ARG A 150 4.31 29.71 18.11
C ARG A 150 3.83 30.74 17.07
N PHE A 151 4.29 30.64 15.82
CA PHE A 151 3.94 31.56 14.74
C PHE A 151 2.52 31.35 14.18
N LEU A 152 2.00 30.12 14.18
CA LEU A 152 0.69 29.80 13.60
C LEU A 152 -0.44 29.81 14.63
N ARG A 153 -0.10 29.80 15.92
CA ARG A 153 -1.04 29.66 17.02
C ARG A 153 -2.18 30.67 16.99
N GLU A 154 -1.87 31.96 17.03
CA GLU A 154 -2.89 33.02 17.14
C GLU A 154 -3.84 33.03 15.93
N ILE A 155 -3.28 32.81 14.72
CA ILE A 155 -4.05 32.76 13.48
C ILE A 155 -5.01 31.56 13.51
N ILE A 156 -4.50 30.36 13.83
CA ILE A 156 -5.31 29.15 13.84
C ILE A 156 -6.38 29.21 14.94
N GLU A 157 -6.04 29.67 16.15
CA GLU A 157 -7.00 29.83 17.24
C GLU A 157 -8.12 30.82 16.86
N ALA A 158 -7.77 31.95 16.24
CA ALA A 158 -8.74 32.93 15.76
C ALA A 158 -9.65 32.34 14.67
N LEU A 159 -9.10 31.59 13.71
CA LEU A 159 -9.86 30.96 12.62
C LEU A 159 -10.82 29.89 13.16
N LEU A 160 -10.33 28.97 14.00
CA LEU A 160 -11.17 27.90 14.58
C LEU A 160 -12.36 28.48 15.37
N LYS A 161 -12.12 29.55 16.15
CA LYS A 161 -13.16 30.22 16.93
C LYS A 161 -14.15 30.98 16.06
N THR A 162 -13.66 31.73 15.06
CA THR A 162 -14.51 32.58 14.21
C THR A 162 -15.44 31.74 13.33
N TYR A 163 -14.92 30.65 12.77
CA TYR A 163 -15.66 29.78 11.85
C TYR A 163 -16.39 28.62 12.56
N GLN A 164 -16.37 28.58 13.89
CA GLN A 164 -17.10 27.59 14.71
C GLN A 164 -16.89 26.14 14.24
N GLN A 165 -15.63 25.79 13.98
CA GLN A 165 -15.30 24.49 13.40
C GLN A 165 -15.69 23.35 14.33
N LYS A 166 -16.32 22.33 13.76
CA LYS A 166 -16.78 21.14 14.50
C LYS A 166 -15.68 20.08 14.54
N VAL A 167 -15.62 19.35 15.65
CA VAL A 167 -14.72 18.20 15.83
C VAL A 167 -15.14 17.00 14.97
N PHE A 168 -16.43 16.88 14.66
CA PHE A 168 -16.97 15.86 13.76
C PHE A 168 -17.57 16.51 12.52
N VAL A 169 -17.29 15.93 11.35
CA VAL A 169 -17.78 16.35 10.04
C VAL A 169 -18.39 15.17 9.30
N THR A 170 -19.23 15.45 8.33
CA THR A 170 -19.87 14.43 7.48
C THR A 170 -19.54 14.72 6.03
N HIS A 171 -18.90 13.77 5.36
CA HIS A 171 -18.53 13.86 3.95
C HIS A 171 -18.84 12.57 3.23
N THR A 172 -18.85 12.62 1.90
CA THR A 172 -18.96 11.42 1.08
C THR A 172 -17.68 10.59 1.18
N VAL A 173 -17.79 9.29 0.94
CA VAL A 173 -16.62 8.39 0.90
C VAL A 173 -15.60 8.85 -0.14
N ASP A 174 -16.06 9.30 -1.31
CA ASP A 174 -15.24 9.85 -2.39
C ASP A 174 -14.42 11.06 -1.92
N HIS A 175 -15.06 12.01 -1.22
CA HIS A 175 -14.39 13.17 -0.65
C HIS A 175 -13.35 12.78 0.41
N LEU A 176 -13.69 11.87 1.32
CA LEU A 176 -12.76 11.43 2.37
C LEU A 176 -11.54 10.71 1.80
N LEU A 177 -11.69 9.94 0.73
CA LEU A 177 -10.57 9.24 0.08
C LEU A 177 -9.76 10.18 -0.81
N TRP A 178 -10.39 10.81 -1.78
CA TRP A 178 -9.71 11.43 -2.91
C TRP A 178 -9.50 12.92 -2.76
N GLY A 179 -10.22 13.56 -1.83
CA GLY A 179 -10.04 14.97 -1.52
C GLY A 179 -11.35 15.74 -1.46
N TYR A 180 -11.43 16.66 -0.50
CA TYR A 180 -12.35 17.78 -0.51
C TYR A 180 -11.62 19.06 -0.12
N LYS A 181 -12.20 20.19 -0.52
CA LYS A 181 -11.68 21.50 -0.14
C LYS A 181 -12.12 21.81 1.30
N ASP A 182 -11.15 22.03 2.19
CA ASP A 182 -11.42 22.36 3.58
C ASP A 182 -11.34 23.88 3.82
N GLU A 183 -12.23 24.41 4.65
CA GLU A 183 -12.31 25.85 4.92
C GLU A 183 -11.08 26.37 5.67
N ILE A 184 -10.64 25.67 6.72
CA ILE A 184 -9.49 26.09 7.53
C ILE A 184 -8.21 25.97 6.72
N LEU A 185 -8.02 24.86 5.99
CA LEU A 185 -6.86 24.72 5.12
C LEU A 185 -6.85 25.75 4.00
N SER A 186 -8.01 26.13 3.45
CA SER A 186 -8.09 27.20 2.45
C SER A 186 -7.66 28.56 2.99
N LEU A 187 -8.05 28.87 4.23
CA LEU A 187 -7.65 30.11 4.90
C LEU A 187 -6.17 30.11 5.23
N ILE A 188 -5.63 29.00 5.76
CA ILE A 188 -4.20 28.85 6.04
C ILE A 188 -3.37 28.94 4.75
N HIS A 189 -3.82 28.31 3.66
CA HIS A 189 -3.16 28.35 2.35
C HIS A 189 -2.94 29.79 1.86
N THR A 190 -3.86 30.70 2.17
CA THR A 190 -3.74 32.13 1.79
C THR A 190 -2.53 32.81 2.45
N PHE A 191 -2.16 32.38 3.66
CA PHE A 191 -0.99 32.90 4.38
C PHE A 191 0.28 32.05 4.18
N LYS A 192 0.11 30.75 3.91
CA LYS A 192 1.17 29.78 3.64
C LYS A 192 0.82 28.92 2.42
N PRO A 193 1.20 29.36 1.21
CA PRO A 193 0.87 28.67 -0.04
C PRO A 193 1.34 27.21 -0.13
N GLU A 194 2.33 26.84 0.68
CA GLU A 194 2.86 25.46 0.73
C GLU A 194 1.88 24.46 1.34
N ILE A 195 0.90 24.92 2.12
CA ILE A 195 -0.14 24.06 2.72
C ILE A 195 -1.29 23.94 1.73
N SER A 196 -1.61 22.73 1.28
CA SER A 196 -2.74 22.47 0.36
C SER A 196 -4.08 22.86 1.00
N PRO A 197 -4.99 23.52 0.26
CA PRO A 197 -6.36 23.78 0.72
C PRO A 197 -7.28 22.54 0.66
N TYR A 198 -6.79 21.43 0.10
CA TYR A 198 -7.52 20.16 -0.03
C TYR A 198 -6.98 19.11 0.94
N PHE A 199 -7.90 18.31 1.47
CA PHE A 199 -7.60 17.16 2.30
C PHE A 199 -8.34 15.91 1.81
N GLY A 200 -7.64 14.77 1.81
CA GLY A 200 -8.19 13.43 1.60
C GLY A 200 -7.17 12.39 2.03
N LEU A 201 -7.64 11.23 2.48
CA LEU A 201 -6.78 10.15 3.01
C LEU A 201 -5.80 9.60 1.97
N TYR A 202 -6.19 9.62 0.70
CA TYR A 202 -5.42 9.24 -0.48
C TYR A 202 -5.34 10.39 -1.49
N TYR A 203 -5.38 11.64 -1.01
CA TYR A 203 -5.28 12.82 -1.87
C TYR A 203 -3.95 12.82 -2.66
N GLY A 204 -4.03 13.14 -3.96
CA GLY A 204 -2.87 13.19 -4.85
C GLY A 204 -2.35 11.84 -5.35
N VAL A 205 -3.06 10.74 -5.06
CA VAL A 205 -2.71 9.38 -5.53
C VAL A 205 -3.47 8.99 -6.81
N THR A 206 -4.43 9.80 -7.26
CA THR A 206 -5.22 9.58 -8.50
C THR A 206 -4.79 10.50 -9.63
#